data_AF-A0AA95FH87-F1
#
_entry.id   AF-A0AA95FH87-F1
#
_cell.length_a   1.000
_cell.length_b   1.000
_cell.length_c   1.000
_cell.angle_alpha   90.00
_cell.angle_beta   90.00
_cell.angle_gamma   90.00
#
_symmetry.space_group_name_H-M   'P 1'
#
loop_
_entity.id
_entity.type
_entity.pdbx_description
1 polymer ?
#
loop_
_entity_poly.entity_id
_entity_poly.type
_entity_poly.pdbx_seq_one_letter_code
_entity_poly.pdbx_strand_id
1 'polypeptide(L)'
;MKAHLLSNKSVKQIEIVKVKDNVSFHYTDDVSVEEPLEIRAAYHVADKKETKNISVTMRTPGNDTELAAGFLFTEGIIAGREQLKDIYSPEAECSRNSENIVIVELTEGFVPELMKADRNFYTTSSCGVCGKGSIESIRTVSTFHNHRKNNKEVSLETLYQLSEKLQSFQNNFSATGGIHASGIFDLEGNLLALREDVGRHNALDKLIGYALSADLLPLDDKILVLSGRASFELIQKAAMAGITIVAAIGAPSSLAIDLAKEFDITLLGFLRDNRFNIYHSGSHFNIENIL
;
A
#
# COMPACT_ATOMS: atom_id res chain seq x y z
N MET A 1 5.21 24.61 19.31
CA MET A 1 4.83 23.21 19.04
C MET A 1 6.10 22.39 18.94
N LYS A 2 6.33 21.48 19.90
CA LYS A 2 7.53 20.64 19.91
C LYS A 2 7.40 19.66 18.74
N ALA A 3 8.21 19.86 17.70
CA ALA A 3 8.53 18.79 16.77
C ALA A 3 9.13 17.67 17.60
N HIS A 4 8.35 16.62 17.86
CA HIS A 4 8.94 15.36 18.27
C HIS A 4 9.86 14.95 17.12
N LEU A 5 11.16 15.06 17.36
CA LEU A 5 12.19 14.38 16.59
C LEU A 5 11.82 12.89 16.60
N LEU A 6 11.07 12.46 15.59
CA LEU A 6 11.05 11.06 15.18
C LEU A 6 12.52 10.76 14.89
N SER A 7 13.18 9.96 15.74
CA SER A 7 14.41 9.33 15.33
C SER A 7 14.07 8.60 14.03
N ASN A 8 14.83 8.86 12.98
CA ASN A 8 14.50 8.42 11.62
C ASN A 8 14.71 6.90 11.52
N LYS A 9 13.82 6.09 12.14
CA LYS A 9 13.89 4.62 12.25
C LYS A 9 13.80 3.92 10.88
N SER A 10 13.55 4.66 9.80
CA SER A 10 13.36 4.16 8.44
C SER A 10 14.67 4.06 7.65
N VAL A 11 15.75 4.72 8.09
CA VAL A 11 17.08 4.71 7.45
C VAL A 11 18.15 4.41 8.50
N LYS A 12 19.14 3.60 8.13
CA LYS A 12 20.29 3.26 8.96
C LYS A 12 21.58 3.51 8.20
N GLN A 13 22.55 4.13 8.86
CA GLN A 13 23.90 4.29 8.34
C GLN A 13 24.73 3.04 8.58
N ILE A 14 25.41 2.57 7.53
CA ILE A 14 26.28 1.39 7.58
C ILE A 14 27.63 1.74 6.95
N GLU A 15 28.71 1.35 7.61
CA GLU A 15 30.06 1.41 7.05
C GLU A 15 30.22 0.32 5.98
N ILE A 16 30.54 0.75 4.76
CA ILE A 16 30.76 -0.11 3.60
C ILE A 16 32.15 0.12 3.01
N VAL A 17 32.52 -0.76 2.07
CA VAL A 17 33.64 -0.54 1.15
C VAL A 17 33.05 -0.21 -0.22
N LYS A 18 33.27 1.00 -0.70
CA LYS A 18 32.82 1.46 -2.02
C LYS A 18 33.94 1.25 -3.04
N VAL A 19 33.63 0.62 -4.16
CA VAL A 19 34.55 0.43 -5.28
C VAL A 19 34.17 1.36 -6.42
N LYS A 20 35.09 2.21 -6.86
CA LYS A 20 34.91 3.12 -8.00
C LYS A 20 36.22 3.24 -8.77
N ASP A 21 36.15 3.12 -10.09
CA ASP A 21 37.31 3.30 -10.99
C ASP A 21 38.53 2.44 -10.57
N ASN A 22 38.29 1.15 -10.26
CA ASN A 22 39.28 0.18 -9.77
C ASN A 22 39.95 0.53 -8.41
N VAL A 23 39.41 1.49 -7.66
CA VAL A 23 39.86 1.85 -6.30
C VAL A 23 38.77 1.51 -5.28
N SER A 24 39.16 1.03 -4.11
CA SER A 24 38.26 0.80 -2.97
C SER A 24 38.53 1.78 -1.83
N PHE A 25 37.48 2.31 -1.20
CA PHE A 25 37.58 3.18 -0.03
C PHE A 25 36.41 2.95 0.94
N HIS A 26 36.61 3.23 2.22
CA HIS A 26 35.55 3.19 3.22
C HIS A 26 34.56 4.34 3.02
N TYR A 27 33.27 4.06 3.19
CA TYR A 27 32.19 5.02 3.00
C TYR A 27 31.04 4.67 3.92
N THR A 28 30.37 5.67 4.47
CA THR A 28 29.11 5.49 5.21
C THR A 28 27.95 5.60 4.24
N ASP A 29 27.19 4.52 4.08
CA ASP A 29 26.03 4.46 3.18
C ASP A 29 24.72 4.44 3.96
N ASP A 30 23.68 5.05 3.41
CA ASP A 30 22.34 5.09 3.97
C ASP A 30 21.52 3.91 3.40
N VAL A 31 21.08 3.00 4.27
CA VAL A 31 20.25 1.85 3.87
C VAL A 31 18.86 1.95 4.50
N SER A 32 17.86 1.50 3.75
CA SER A 32 16.49 1.39 4.27
C SER A 32 16.44 0.34 5.38
N VAL A 33 15.74 0.64 6.47
CA VAL A 33 15.50 -0.35 7.52
C VAL A 33 14.38 -1.29 7.09
N GLU A 34 14.62 -2.59 7.27
CA GLU A 34 13.63 -3.65 7.08
C GLU A 34 13.49 -4.43 8.38
N GLU A 35 12.28 -4.45 8.93
CA GLU A 35 11.96 -5.15 10.19
C GLU A 35 10.64 -5.93 10.05
N PRO A 36 10.50 -7.09 10.72
CA PRO A 36 9.22 -7.79 10.75
C PRO A 36 8.19 -6.97 11.54
N LEU A 37 6.95 -6.93 11.07
CA LEU A 37 5.79 -6.42 11.81
C LEU A 37 4.74 -7.52 11.87
N GLU A 38 4.36 -7.89 13.10
CA GLU A 38 3.26 -8.80 13.38
C GLU A 38 1.96 -8.01 13.57
N ILE A 39 0.99 -8.25 12.68
CA ILE A 39 -0.34 -7.67 12.75
C ILE A 39 -1.27 -8.66 13.46
N ARG A 40 -1.91 -8.20 14.54
CA ARG A 40 -2.89 -8.97 15.31
C ARG A 40 -4.24 -8.28 15.27
N ALA A 41 -5.32 -9.05 15.25
CA ALA A 41 -6.68 -8.54 15.43
C ALA A 41 -7.20 -8.96 16.80
N ALA A 42 -7.74 -8.01 17.56
CA ALA A 42 -8.42 -8.25 18.82
C ALA A 42 -9.92 -8.01 18.65
N TYR A 43 -10.74 -8.98 19.02
CA TYR A 43 -12.21 -8.93 18.89
C TYR A 43 -12.88 -9.77 19.97
N HIS A 44 -14.19 -9.57 20.18
CA HIS A 44 -14.94 -10.25 21.22
C HIS A 44 -15.74 -11.43 20.66
N VAL A 45 -15.61 -12.60 21.27
CA VAL A 45 -16.46 -13.77 21.02
C VAL A 45 -17.24 -14.05 22.30
N ALA A 46 -18.54 -13.77 22.27
CA ALA A 46 -19.34 -13.63 23.50
C ALA A 46 -18.65 -12.64 24.48
N ASP A 47 -18.47 -13.01 25.74
CA ASP A 47 -17.88 -12.14 26.78
C ASP A 47 -16.35 -12.23 26.87
N LYS A 48 -15.68 -12.84 25.89
CA LYS A 48 -14.22 -13.02 25.90
C LYS A 48 -13.56 -12.24 24.77
N LYS A 49 -12.57 -11.41 25.13
CA LYS A 49 -11.65 -10.80 24.18
C LYS A 49 -10.66 -11.86 23.69
N GLU A 50 -10.66 -12.14 22.39
CA GLU A 50 -9.64 -12.92 21.72
C GLU A 50 -8.68 -12.00 20.97
N THR A 51 -7.41 -12.36 20.92
CA THR A 51 -6.41 -11.73 20.05
C THR A 51 -5.81 -12.81 19.18
N LYS A 52 -5.86 -12.63 17.86
CA LYS A 52 -5.29 -13.57 16.89
C LYS A 52 -4.26 -12.91 16.00
N ASN A 53 -3.24 -13.69 15.67
CA ASN A 53 -2.22 -13.31 14.70
C ASN A 53 -2.80 -13.40 13.30
N ILE A 54 -2.70 -12.32 12.54
CA ILE A 54 -3.26 -12.19 11.19
C ILE A 54 -2.16 -12.38 10.15
N SER A 55 -1.05 -11.65 10.29
CA SER A 55 0.03 -11.66 9.31
C SER A 55 1.35 -11.23 9.93
N VAL A 56 2.45 -11.65 9.31
CA VAL A 56 3.79 -11.10 9.57
C VAL A 56 4.36 -10.62 8.24
N THR A 57 4.62 -9.32 8.14
CA THR A 57 5.21 -8.69 6.94
C THR A 57 6.55 -8.05 7.26
N MET A 58 7.46 -8.00 6.30
CA MET A 58 8.71 -7.23 6.40
C MET A 58 8.44 -5.82 5.91
N ARG A 59 8.60 -4.82 6.77
CA ARG A 59 8.25 -3.43 6.50
C ARG A 59 9.44 -2.49 6.68
N THR A 60 9.25 -1.23 6.32
CA THR A 60 10.08 -0.13 6.82
C THR A 60 9.39 0.54 8.02
N PRO A 61 10.05 0.60 9.20
CA PRO A 61 10.01 1.70 10.15
C PRO A 61 8.90 2.75 10.07
N GLY A 62 7.73 2.60 10.69
CA GLY A 62 6.75 3.68 10.84
C GLY A 62 5.49 3.56 9.97
N ASN A 63 4.47 4.37 10.31
CA ASN A 63 3.11 4.26 9.76
C ASN A 63 2.48 2.86 9.96
N ASP A 64 2.84 2.16 11.04
CA ASP A 64 2.45 0.77 11.27
C ASP A 64 0.96 0.60 11.56
N THR A 65 0.33 1.60 12.17
CA THR A 65 -1.12 1.62 12.38
C THR A 65 -1.88 1.68 11.06
N GLU A 66 -1.39 2.49 10.12
CA GLU A 66 -1.94 2.60 8.77
C GLU A 66 -1.70 1.32 7.97
N LEU A 67 -0.50 0.73 8.05
CA LEU A 67 -0.21 -0.57 7.44
C LEU A 67 -1.19 -1.65 7.92
N ALA A 68 -1.42 -1.73 9.22
CA ALA A 68 -2.33 -2.72 9.80
C ALA A 68 -3.78 -2.50 9.36
N ALA A 69 -4.28 -1.27 9.44
CA ALA A 69 -5.64 -0.93 9.02
C ALA A 69 -5.84 -1.22 7.53
N GLY A 70 -4.89 -0.78 6.69
CA GLY A 70 -4.93 -0.99 5.26
C GLY A 70 -4.86 -2.46 4.87
N PHE A 71 -3.99 -3.25 5.52
CA PHE A 71 -3.91 -4.70 5.29
C PHE A 71 -5.24 -5.39 5.62
N LEU A 72 -5.83 -5.13 6.80
CA LEU A 72 -7.12 -5.74 7.15
C LEU A 72 -8.22 -5.35 6.16
N PHE A 73 -8.26 -4.09 5.72
CA PHE A 73 -9.25 -3.62 4.77
C PHE A 73 -9.07 -4.22 3.38
N THR A 74 -7.85 -4.20 2.84
CA THR A 74 -7.61 -4.68 1.48
C THR A 74 -7.65 -6.21 1.36
N GLU A 75 -7.42 -6.95 2.44
CA GLU A 75 -7.65 -8.39 2.49
C GLU A 75 -9.14 -8.75 2.68
N GLY A 76 -9.99 -7.77 2.99
CA GLY A 76 -11.42 -7.94 3.24
C GLY A 76 -11.77 -8.48 4.63
N ILE A 77 -10.84 -8.38 5.59
CA ILE A 77 -11.09 -8.74 7.00
C ILE A 77 -12.02 -7.71 7.65
N ILE A 78 -11.92 -6.45 7.23
CA ILE A 78 -12.86 -5.38 7.57
C ILE A 78 -13.41 -4.73 6.29
N ALA A 79 -14.60 -4.16 6.38
CA ALA A 79 -15.31 -3.48 5.30
C ALA A 79 -15.20 -1.95 5.37
N GLY A 80 -14.82 -1.38 6.53
CA GLY A 80 -14.81 0.07 6.74
C GLY A 80 -14.25 0.49 8.10
N ARG A 81 -14.14 1.80 8.31
CA ARG A 81 -13.54 2.43 9.50
C ARG A 81 -14.38 2.18 10.76
N GLU A 82 -15.68 1.99 10.61
CA GLU A 82 -16.65 1.70 11.67
C GLU A 82 -16.42 0.34 12.35
N GLN A 83 -15.65 -0.56 11.72
CA GLN A 83 -15.28 -1.85 12.30
C GLN A 83 -13.97 -1.79 13.11
N LEU A 84 -13.29 -0.65 13.10
CA LEU A 84 -12.06 -0.40 13.84
C LEU A 84 -12.41 0.38 15.13
N LYS A 85 -12.02 -0.15 16.29
CA LYS A 85 -12.13 0.55 17.57
C LYS A 85 -10.86 1.32 17.88
N ASP A 86 -9.72 0.65 17.83
CA ASP A 86 -8.41 1.24 18.12
C ASP A 86 -7.28 0.47 17.44
N ILE A 87 -6.11 1.09 17.26
CA ILE A 87 -4.91 0.43 16.76
C ILE A 87 -3.71 0.88 17.57
N TYR A 88 -3.09 -0.06 18.28
CA TYR A 88 -2.02 0.24 19.22
C TYR A 88 -0.92 -0.81 19.19
N SER A 89 0.30 -0.40 19.53
CA SER A 89 1.38 -1.35 19.86
C SER A 89 1.24 -1.74 21.33
N PRO A 90 1.46 -3.02 21.68
CA PRO A 90 1.40 -3.44 23.08
C PRO A 90 2.50 -2.74 23.87
N GLU A 91 2.13 -2.19 25.03
CA GLU A 91 3.10 -1.76 26.03
C GLU A 91 3.84 -3.01 26.52
N ALA A 92 5.15 -3.11 26.26
CA ALA A 92 5.95 -4.15 26.89
C ALA A 92 6.85 -3.55 27.95
N GLU A 93 6.67 -4.06 29.17
CA GLU A 93 7.76 -4.19 30.12
C GLU A 93 8.84 -5.10 29.48
N CYS A 94 9.85 -4.48 28.86
CA CYS A 94 11.17 -5.08 28.59
C CYS A 94 11.31 -6.17 27.49
N SER A 95 10.82 -5.98 26.26
CA SER A 95 11.42 -6.69 25.10
C SER A 95 11.37 -5.86 23.82
N ARG A 96 12.45 -5.89 23.01
CA ARG A 96 12.53 -5.21 21.70
C ARG A 96 11.46 -5.69 20.69
N ASN A 97 10.79 -6.80 20.97
CA ASN A 97 9.82 -7.42 20.08
C ASN A 97 8.44 -6.73 20.11
N SER A 98 8.12 -5.93 21.13
CA SER A 98 6.84 -5.24 21.21
C SER A 98 6.70 -4.07 20.24
N GLU A 99 7.82 -3.45 19.84
CA GLU A 99 7.83 -2.41 18.81
C GLU A 99 7.45 -2.94 17.41
N ASN A 100 7.48 -4.27 17.24
CA ASN A 100 7.17 -4.97 16.00
C ASN A 100 5.84 -5.75 16.08
N ILE A 101 4.97 -5.36 17.02
CA ILE A 101 3.61 -5.87 17.11
C ILE A 101 2.65 -4.67 17.00
N VAL A 102 1.62 -4.83 16.18
CA VAL A 102 0.49 -3.91 16.12
C VAL A 102 -0.80 -4.70 16.32
N ILE A 103 -1.63 -4.23 17.25
CA ILE A 103 -2.91 -4.83 17.58
C ILE A 103 -4.00 -3.91 17.04
N VAL A 104 -4.83 -4.44 16.15
CA VAL A 104 -6.03 -3.80 15.65
C VAL A 104 -7.21 -4.30 16.49
N GLU A 105 -7.73 -3.44 17.36
CA GLU A 105 -8.94 -3.73 18.13
C GLU A 105 -10.17 -3.43 17.27
N LEU A 106 -11.01 -4.43 17.07
CA LEU A 106 -12.24 -4.34 16.32
C LEU A 106 -13.41 -3.92 17.21
N THR A 107 -14.44 -3.32 16.62
CA THR A 107 -15.62 -2.86 17.35
C THR A 107 -16.41 -4.01 17.98
N GLU A 108 -17.14 -3.69 19.06
CA GLU A 108 -17.95 -4.67 19.76
C GLU A 108 -19.04 -5.25 18.86
N GLY A 109 -19.27 -6.56 18.96
CA GLY A 109 -20.24 -7.27 18.13
C GLY A 109 -19.74 -7.65 16.72
N PHE A 110 -18.54 -7.21 16.31
CA PHE A 110 -17.92 -7.65 15.06
C PHE A 110 -16.94 -8.80 15.30
N VAL A 111 -17.19 -9.92 14.63
CA VAL A 111 -16.30 -11.09 14.60
C VAL A 111 -15.82 -11.26 13.16
N PRO A 112 -14.53 -11.06 12.86
CA PRO A 112 -14.02 -11.17 11.51
C PRO A 112 -14.05 -12.62 11.02
N GLU A 113 -14.40 -12.81 9.74
CA GLU A 113 -14.22 -14.09 9.07
C GLU A 113 -12.75 -14.29 8.71
N LEU A 114 -11.98 -14.79 9.67
CA LEU A 114 -10.59 -15.14 9.43
C LEU A 114 -10.55 -16.43 8.63
N MET A 115 -9.89 -16.41 7.46
CA MET A 115 -9.69 -17.62 6.67
C MET A 115 -9.08 -18.70 7.58
N LYS A 116 -9.66 -19.90 7.58
CA LYS A 116 -9.11 -21.09 8.25
C LYS A 116 -7.87 -21.58 7.48
N ALA A 117 -6.83 -20.76 7.42
CA ALA A 117 -5.53 -21.15 6.93
C ALA A 117 -4.66 -21.37 8.17
N ASP A 118 -4.69 -22.59 8.70
CA ASP A 118 -3.66 -23.11 9.60
C ASP A 118 -2.33 -23.11 8.84
N ARG A 119 -1.67 -21.96 8.82
CA ARG A 119 -0.24 -21.72 8.56
C ARG A 119 -0.06 -20.21 8.52
N ASN A 120 0.74 -19.72 9.45
CA ASN A 120 1.33 -18.39 9.47
C ASN A 120 1.49 -17.86 8.04
N PHE A 121 0.74 -16.79 7.72
CA PHE A 121 0.90 -16.03 6.49
C PHE A 121 2.31 -15.42 6.53
N TYR A 122 3.30 -16.17 6.07
CA TYR A 122 4.56 -15.60 5.65
C TYR A 122 4.28 -14.97 4.30
N THR A 123 3.89 -13.69 4.30
CA THR A 123 3.86 -12.87 3.08
C THR A 123 5.31 -12.67 2.65
N THR A 124 5.90 -13.70 2.05
CA THR A 124 7.12 -13.53 1.26
C THR A 124 6.69 -12.84 -0.02
N SER A 125 7.22 -11.65 -0.26
CA SER A 125 6.91 -10.74 -1.37
C SER A 125 7.22 -11.30 -2.77
N SER A 126 7.32 -12.63 -2.94
CA SER A 126 7.94 -13.31 -4.09
C SER A 126 7.05 -14.21 -4.93
N CYS A 127 5.84 -14.61 -4.52
CA CYS A 127 4.98 -15.48 -5.34
C CYS A 127 3.51 -15.07 -5.23
N GLY A 128 3.03 -14.31 -6.22
CA GLY A 128 1.73 -13.63 -6.23
C GLY A 128 0.47 -14.51 -6.35
N VAL A 129 0.41 -15.64 -5.64
CA VAL A 129 -0.81 -16.47 -5.46
C VAL A 129 -0.79 -17.22 -4.10
N CYS A 130 0.19 -17.00 -3.22
CA CYS A 130 0.35 -17.87 -2.04
C CYS A 130 -0.55 -17.41 -0.87
N GLY A 131 -1.85 -17.72 -0.93
CA GLY A 131 -2.75 -17.50 0.21
C GLY A 131 -4.23 -17.81 -0.01
N LYS A 132 -4.77 -17.62 -1.22
CA LYS A 132 -6.19 -17.91 -1.53
C LYS A 132 -6.27 -18.96 -2.65
N GLY A 133 -6.82 -20.13 -2.35
CA GLY A 133 -6.71 -21.37 -3.13
C GLY A 133 -7.40 -21.43 -4.52
N SER A 134 -7.88 -20.32 -5.06
CA SER A 134 -8.43 -20.20 -6.42
C SER A 134 -8.64 -18.73 -6.80
N ILE A 135 -8.58 -18.38 -8.10
CA ILE A 135 -8.88 -17.03 -8.62
C ILE A 135 -10.23 -16.50 -8.12
N GLU A 136 -11.21 -17.40 -7.94
CA GLU A 136 -12.54 -17.07 -7.41
C GLU A 136 -12.52 -16.74 -5.92
N SER A 137 -11.74 -17.46 -5.10
CA SER A 137 -11.51 -17.11 -3.69
C SER A 137 -10.68 -15.84 -3.50
N ILE A 138 -10.05 -15.34 -4.57
CA ILE A 138 -9.32 -14.08 -4.60
C ILE A 138 -10.26 -12.89 -4.90
N ARG A 139 -11.54 -13.13 -5.22
CA ARG A 139 -12.57 -12.10 -5.27
C ARG A 139 -12.91 -11.63 -3.86
N THR A 140 -12.02 -10.85 -3.26
CA THR A 140 -12.39 -10.00 -2.14
C THR A 140 -13.45 -9.03 -2.65
N VAL A 141 -14.65 -9.10 -2.08
CA VAL A 141 -15.78 -8.28 -2.53
C VAL A 141 -15.54 -6.85 -2.03
N SER A 142 -15.07 -5.99 -2.91
CA SER A 142 -14.99 -4.55 -2.64
C SER A 142 -16.39 -4.02 -2.38
N THR A 143 -16.55 -3.30 -1.26
CA THR A 143 -17.78 -2.56 -0.94
C THR A 143 -18.13 -1.53 -2.01
N PHE A 144 -17.16 -1.13 -2.83
CA PHE A 144 -17.29 -0.12 -3.87
C PHE A 144 -17.48 -0.67 -5.29
N HIS A 145 -17.56 -2.00 -5.46
CA HIS A 145 -17.72 -2.59 -6.80
C HIS A 145 -18.94 -2.05 -7.58
N ASN A 146 -20.06 -1.82 -6.86
CA ASN A 146 -21.30 -1.28 -7.43
C ASN A 146 -21.45 0.24 -7.23
N HIS A 147 -20.40 0.94 -6.80
CA HIS A 147 -20.48 2.38 -6.61
C HIS A 147 -20.66 3.07 -7.97
N ARG A 148 -21.57 4.05 -8.03
CA ARG A 148 -21.74 4.87 -9.24
C ARG A 148 -20.45 5.65 -9.50
N LYS A 149 -19.83 5.41 -10.66
CA LYS A 149 -18.64 6.13 -11.11
C LYS A 149 -19.06 7.35 -11.94
N ASN A 150 -18.41 8.48 -11.70
CA ASN A 150 -18.53 9.67 -12.55
C ASN A 150 -17.47 9.64 -13.64
N ASN A 151 -17.78 10.23 -14.81
CA ASN A 151 -16.80 10.44 -15.86
C ASN A 151 -15.74 11.44 -15.36
N LYS A 152 -14.48 11.09 -15.58
CA LYS A 152 -13.30 11.86 -15.16
C LYS A 152 -12.49 12.19 -16.40
N GLU A 153 -11.99 13.41 -16.45
CA GLU A 153 -11.11 13.88 -17.50
C GLU A 153 -9.79 14.30 -16.86
N VAL A 154 -8.68 13.81 -17.40
CA VAL A 154 -7.34 14.14 -16.93
C VAL A 154 -6.52 14.60 -18.13
N SER A 155 -5.84 15.74 -17.99
CA SER A 155 -4.96 16.25 -19.03
C SER A 155 -3.72 15.37 -19.20
N LEU A 156 -3.17 15.35 -20.41
CA LEU A 156 -1.93 14.63 -20.69
C LEU A 156 -0.76 15.20 -19.87
N GLU A 157 -0.71 16.52 -19.77
CA GLU A 157 0.29 17.26 -18.99
C GLU A 157 0.26 16.87 -17.52
N THR A 158 -0.93 16.69 -16.94
CA THR A 158 -1.09 16.21 -15.56
C THR A 158 -0.44 14.84 -15.41
N LEU A 159 -0.78 13.88 -16.27
CA LEU A 159 -0.26 12.50 -16.19
C LEU A 159 1.27 12.47 -16.25
N TYR A 160 1.86 13.23 -17.19
CA TYR A 160 3.31 13.28 -17.37
C TYR A 160 4.08 13.76 -16.14
N GLN A 161 3.49 14.66 -15.35
CA GLN A 161 4.16 15.19 -14.15
C GLN A 161 4.09 14.25 -12.94
N LEU A 162 3.18 13.27 -12.92
CA LEU A 162 2.91 12.49 -11.70
C LEU A 162 4.13 11.68 -11.24
N SER A 163 4.89 11.07 -12.17
CA SER A 163 6.06 10.27 -11.81
C SER A 163 7.18 11.09 -11.18
N GLU A 164 7.39 12.32 -11.68
CA GLU A 164 8.40 13.24 -11.16
C GLU A 164 7.97 13.83 -9.82
N LYS A 165 6.69 14.24 -9.70
CA LYS A 165 6.12 14.70 -8.45
C LYS A 165 6.24 13.63 -7.37
N LEU A 166 5.85 12.38 -7.64
CA LEU A 166 5.99 11.29 -6.67
C LEU A 166 7.44 11.17 -6.18
N GLN A 167 8.41 11.14 -7.09
CA GLN A 167 9.84 11.05 -6.75
C GLN A 167 10.34 12.24 -5.93
N SER A 168 9.91 13.46 -6.23
CA SER A 168 10.33 14.67 -5.49
C SER A 168 9.88 14.68 -4.03
N PHE A 169 8.84 13.91 -3.68
CA PHE A 169 8.32 13.77 -2.32
C PHE A 169 8.79 12.48 -1.62
N GLN A 170 9.60 11.65 -2.28
CA GLN A 170 10.21 10.45 -1.69
C GLN A 170 11.51 10.78 -0.95
N ASN A 171 11.37 11.21 0.31
CA ASN A 171 12.50 11.57 1.15
C ASN A 171 13.44 10.38 1.40
N ASN A 172 12.89 9.19 1.68
CA ASN A 172 13.71 8.03 2.03
C ASN A 172 14.28 7.33 0.77
N PHE A 173 13.61 7.40 -0.38
CA PHE A 173 14.16 6.87 -1.64
C PHE A 173 15.37 7.70 -2.08
N SER A 174 15.29 9.03 -1.96
CA SER A 174 16.40 9.93 -2.27
C SER A 174 17.65 9.62 -1.42
N ALA A 175 17.46 9.12 -0.20
CA ALA A 175 18.54 8.74 0.69
C ALA A 175 19.09 7.32 0.40
N THR A 176 18.24 6.35 0.04
CA THR A 176 18.62 4.92 0.08
C THR A 176 18.51 4.18 -1.24
N GLY A 177 17.71 4.68 -2.19
CA GLY A 177 17.35 3.98 -3.44
C GLY A 177 16.59 2.65 -3.25
N GLY A 178 16.27 2.26 -2.01
CA GLY A 178 15.86 0.91 -1.64
C GLY A 178 14.39 0.71 -1.28
N ILE A 179 13.54 1.70 -1.52
CA ILE A 179 12.12 1.65 -1.13
C ILE A 179 11.16 1.95 -2.27
N HIS A 180 9.94 1.45 -2.13
CA HIS A 180 8.81 1.78 -2.98
C HIS A 180 7.97 2.90 -2.36
N ALA A 181 7.20 3.60 -3.21
CA ALA A 181 6.14 4.48 -2.76
C ALA A 181 4.85 4.24 -3.53
N SER A 182 3.75 4.50 -2.84
CA SER A 182 2.43 4.67 -3.43
C SER A 182 1.94 6.07 -3.08
N GLY A 183 1.39 6.78 -4.06
CA GLY A 183 0.87 8.13 -3.88
C GLY A 183 -0.54 8.28 -4.45
N ILE A 184 -1.40 9.03 -3.75
CA ILE A 184 -2.72 9.44 -4.22
C ILE A 184 -2.63 10.90 -4.68
N PHE A 185 -3.10 11.14 -5.90
CA PHE A 185 -3.21 12.46 -6.50
C PHE A 185 -4.66 12.79 -6.80
N ASP A 186 -5.01 14.08 -6.77
CA ASP A 186 -6.25 14.55 -7.42
C ASP A 186 -6.11 14.56 -8.95
N LEU A 187 -7.18 14.92 -9.65
CA LEU A 187 -7.23 14.93 -11.12
C LEU A 187 -6.43 16.09 -11.72
N GLU A 188 -6.10 17.10 -10.92
CA GLU A 188 -5.21 18.22 -11.25
C GLU A 188 -3.72 17.87 -11.06
N GLY A 189 -3.42 16.72 -10.47
CA GLY A 189 -2.06 16.23 -10.25
C GLY A 189 -1.37 16.81 -9.02
N ASN A 190 -2.12 17.26 -8.02
CA ASN A 190 -1.60 17.58 -6.70
C ASN A 190 -1.49 16.30 -5.86
N LEU A 191 -0.36 16.12 -5.19
CA LEU A 191 -0.15 14.98 -4.29
C LEU A 191 -0.94 15.20 -2.99
N LEU A 192 -1.86 14.29 -2.69
CA LEU A 192 -2.69 14.34 -1.48
C LEU A 192 -2.07 13.54 -0.34
N ALA A 193 -1.53 12.35 -0.65
CA ALA A 193 -0.87 11.49 0.32
C ALA A 193 0.16 10.58 -0.35
N LEU A 194 1.25 10.30 0.36
CA LEU A 194 2.32 9.40 -0.06
C LEU A 194 2.74 8.52 1.11
N ARG A 195 2.97 7.24 0.84
CA ARG A 195 3.55 6.31 1.80
C ARG A 195 4.66 5.50 1.15
N GLU A 196 5.70 5.26 1.94
CA GLU A 196 6.89 4.53 1.52
C GLU A 196 7.07 3.25 2.34
N ASP A 197 7.62 2.23 1.69
CA ASP A 197 8.01 0.99 2.33
C ASP A 197 8.99 0.21 1.43
N VAL A 198 9.87 -0.60 2.02
CA VAL A 198 10.69 -1.57 1.26
C VAL A 198 9.84 -2.51 0.42
N GLY A 199 8.61 -2.83 0.87
CA GLY A 199 7.63 -3.61 0.13
C GLY A 199 6.58 -2.74 -0.57
N ARG A 200 6.45 -2.86 -1.90
CA ARG A 200 5.42 -2.12 -2.67
C ARG A 200 3.97 -2.37 -2.20
N HIS A 201 3.67 -3.58 -1.71
CA HIS A 201 2.33 -3.91 -1.18
C HIS A 201 2.08 -3.18 0.14
N ASN A 202 3.05 -3.21 1.06
CA ASN A 202 2.97 -2.46 2.32
C ASN A 202 2.87 -0.95 2.09
N ALA A 203 3.58 -0.40 1.10
CA ALA A 203 3.47 1.02 0.76
C ALA A 203 2.04 1.38 0.36
N LEU A 204 1.37 0.53 -0.42
CA LEU A 204 -0.03 0.73 -0.81
C LEU A 204 -0.99 0.49 0.37
N ASP A 205 -0.77 -0.54 1.19
CA ASP A 205 -1.59 -0.78 2.38
C ASP A 205 -1.48 0.38 3.37
N LYS A 206 -0.29 0.92 3.64
CA LYS A 206 -0.12 2.16 4.43
C LYS A 206 -0.93 3.31 3.87
N LEU A 207 -0.89 3.50 2.54
CA LEU A 207 -1.61 4.60 1.89
C LEU A 207 -3.13 4.44 2.00
N ILE A 208 -3.64 3.23 1.78
CA ILE A 208 -5.08 2.92 1.89
C ILE A 208 -5.52 2.97 3.34
N GLY A 209 -4.71 2.51 4.30
CA GLY A 209 -5.01 2.58 5.73
C GLY A 209 -5.05 4.01 6.26
N TYR A 210 -4.20 4.90 5.72
CA TYR A 210 -4.33 6.33 5.94
C TYR A 210 -5.67 6.86 5.42
N ALA A 211 -6.03 6.56 4.16
CA ALA A 211 -7.28 7.01 3.56
C ALA A 211 -8.51 6.49 4.31
N LEU A 212 -8.48 5.24 4.77
CA LEU A 212 -9.51 4.62 5.60
C LEU A 212 -9.65 5.35 6.94
N SER A 213 -8.53 5.64 7.61
CA SER A 213 -8.52 6.29 8.93
C SER A 213 -8.96 7.75 8.87
N ALA A 214 -8.77 8.40 7.71
CA ALA A 214 -9.14 9.78 7.45
C ALA A 214 -10.52 9.94 6.78
N ASP A 215 -11.31 8.87 6.67
CA ASP A 215 -12.63 8.84 6.02
C ASP A 215 -12.62 9.40 4.58
N LEU A 216 -11.58 9.06 3.82
CA LEU A 216 -11.39 9.50 2.42
C LEU A 216 -11.88 8.50 1.37
N LEU A 217 -12.35 7.31 1.78
CA LEU A 217 -12.85 6.28 0.86
C LEU A 217 -14.30 6.57 0.40
N PRO A 218 -14.69 6.23 -0.83
CA PRO A 218 -13.86 5.65 -1.89
C PRO A 218 -12.93 6.70 -2.53
N LEU A 219 -11.82 6.21 -3.11
CA LEU A 219 -10.84 7.05 -3.82
C LEU A 219 -11.10 7.08 -5.34
N ASP A 220 -12.35 7.04 -5.75
CA ASP A 220 -12.70 6.84 -7.15
C ASP A 220 -12.39 8.08 -8.00
N ASP A 221 -12.41 9.28 -7.41
CA ASP A 221 -12.04 10.56 -8.02
C ASP A 221 -10.54 10.88 -7.91
N LYS A 222 -9.70 9.89 -7.59
CA LYS A 222 -8.25 10.05 -7.43
C LYS A 222 -7.45 9.20 -8.40
N ILE A 223 -6.18 9.57 -8.58
CA ILE A 223 -5.17 8.81 -9.34
C ILE A 223 -4.21 8.16 -8.36
N LEU A 224 -4.11 6.83 -8.39
CA LEU A 224 -3.06 6.10 -7.69
C LEU A 224 -1.81 6.02 -8.54
N VAL A 225 -0.68 6.45 -8.00
CA VAL A 225 0.64 6.34 -8.65
C VAL A 225 1.51 5.37 -7.87
N LEU A 226 2.03 4.37 -8.56
CA LEU A 226 2.91 3.32 -8.02
C LEU A 226 4.33 3.53 -8.53
N SER A 227 5.31 3.61 -7.62
CA SER A 227 6.72 3.77 -8.02
C SER A 227 7.32 2.52 -8.67
N GLY A 228 6.66 1.36 -8.51
CA GLY A 228 7.11 0.06 -9.01
C GLY A 228 6.24 -0.52 -10.12
N ARG A 229 6.27 -1.84 -10.24
CA ARG A 229 5.41 -2.63 -11.14
C ARG A 229 3.99 -2.73 -10.57
N ALA A 230 2.99 -2.79 -11.44
CA ALA A 230 1.61 -3.13 -11.06
C ALA A 230 1.40 -4.66 -11.12
N SER A 231 1.43 -5.31 -9.96
CA SER A 231 1.03 -6.72 -9.79
C SER A 231 -0.48 -6.84 -9.63
N PHE A 232 -0.98 -8.06 -9.82
CA PHE A 232 -2.38 -8.41 -9.55
C PHE A 232 -2.84 -7.92 -8.17
N GLU A 233 -2.08 -8.22 -7.11
CA GLU A 233 -2.43 -7.83 -5.74
C GLU A 233 -2.51 -6.30 -5.55
N LEU A 234 -1.68 -5.52 -6.24
CA LEU A 234 -1.78 -4.06 -6.15
C LEU A 234 -3.06 -3.53 -6.81
N ILE A 235 -3.48 -4.13 -7.94
CA ILE A 235 -4.75 -3.78 -8.58
C ILE A 235 -5.93 -4.23 -7.73
N GLN A 236 -5.85 -5.39 -7.07
CA GLN A 236 -6.87 -5.84 -6.11
C GLN A 236 -7.01 -4.87 -4.94
N LYS A 237 -5.90 -4.47 -4.32
CA LYS A 237 -5.88 -3.47 -3.24
C LYS A 237 -6.45 -2.13 -3.70
N ALA A 238 -6.13 -1.69 -4.92
CA ALA A 238 -6.71 -0.49 -5.52
C ALA A 238 -8.24 -0.61 -5.70
N ALA A 239 -8.72 -1.74 -6.21
CA ALA A 239 -10.15 -2.03 -6.36
C ALA A 239 -10.90 -2.04 -5.01
N MET A 240 -10.27 -2.58 -3.95
CA MET A 240 -10.82 -2.54 -2.59
C MET A 240 -11.00 -1.11 -2.07
N ALA A 241 -10.10 -0.19 -2.42
CA ALA A 241 -10.20 1.22 -2.05
C ALA A 241 -11.08 2.07 -2.99
N GLY A 242 -11.72 1.45 -3.98
CA GLY A 242 -12.57 2.15 -4.96
C GLY A 242 -11.79 2.95 -6.00
N ILE A 243 -10.48 2.74 -6.13
CA ILE A 243 -9.63 3.48 -7.06
C ILE A 243 -9.95 3.05 -8.50
N THR A 244 -10.16 4.04 -9.38
CA THR A 244 -10.52 3.79 -10.79
C THR A 244 -9.42 4.15 -11.79
N ILE A 245 -8.34 4.80 -11.35
CA ILE A 245 -7.20 5.18 -12.18
C ILE A 245 -5.91 4.78 -11.46
N VAL A 246 -5.14 3.88 -12.08
CA VAL A 246 -3.84 3.42 -11.57
C VAL A 246 -2.76 3.69 -12.62
N ALA A 247 -1.72 4.41 -12.22
CA ALA A 247 -0.54 4.67 -13.03
C ALA A 247 0.70 4.09 -12.37
N ALA A 248 1.39 3.20 -13.06
CA ALA A 248 2.63 2.61 -12.60
C ALA A 248 3.84 3.13 -13.38
N ILE A 249 4.91 3.48 -12.68
CA ILE A 249 6.21 3.79 -13.30
C ILE A 249 6.79 2.54 -13.98
N GLY A 250 6.55 1.35 -13.39
CA GLY A 250 6.95 0.05 -13.95
C GLY A 250 5.91 -0.60 -14.87
N ALA A 251 6.20 -1.84 -15.28
CA ALA A 251 5.31 -2.66 -16.09
C ALA A 251 4.18 -3.29 -15.26
N PRO A 252 2.96 -3.44 -15.81
CA PRO A 252 1.95 -4.33 -15.24
C PRO A 252 2.22 -5.80 -15.59
N SER A 253 1.67 -6.72 -14.79
CA SER A 253 1.59 -8.15 -15.13
C SER A 253 0.32 -8.49 -15.92
N SER A 254 0.30 -9.62 -16.65
CA SER A 254 -0.90 -10.06 -17.39
C SER A 254 -2.15 -10.13 -16.51
N LEU A 255 -2.03 -10.77 -15.34
CA LEU A 255 -3.15 -10.92 -14.42
C LEU A 255 -3.60 -9.57 -13.82
N ALA A 256 -2.70 -8.60 -13.68
CA ALA A 256 -3.06 -7.23 -13.29
C ALA A 256 -3.91 -6.53 -14.36
N ILE A 257 -3.59 -6.76 -15.65
CA ILE A 257 -4.37 -6.23 -16.77
C ILE A 257 -5.76 -6.87 -16.81
N ASP A 258 -5.83 -8.18 -16.62
CA ASP A 258 -7.12 -8.90 -16.59
C ASP A 258 -8.00 -8.40 -15.43
N LEU A 259 -7.42 -8.20 -14.23
CA LEU A 259 -8.14 -7.66 -13.10
C LEU A 259 -8.57 -6.21 -13.32
N ALA A 260 -7.73 -5.38 -13.93
CA ALA A 260 -8.08 -4.00 -14.26
C ALA A 260 -9.32 -3.95 -15.19
N LYS A 261 -9.40 -4.86 -16.17
CA LYS A 261 -10.58 -4.99 -17.04
C LYS A 261 -11.83 -5.44 -16.28
N GLU A 262 -11.69 -6.42 -15.38
CA GLU A 262 -12.82 -6.92 -14.59
C GLU A 262 -13.42 -5.84 -13.67
N PHE A 263 -12.57 -4.98 -13.09
CA PHE A 263 -13.00 -3.91 -12.18
C PHE A 263 -13.18 -2.54 -12.86
N ASP A 264 -12.99 -2.47 -14.18
CA ASP A 264 -13.09 -1.24 -14.97
C ASP A 264 -12.19 -0.12 -14.38
N ILE A 265 -10.91 -0.46 -14.24
CA ILE A 265 -9.84 0.40 -13.73
C ILE A 265 -8.93 0.81 -14.88
N THR A 266 -8.79 2.10 -15.14
CA THR A 266 -7.76 2.58 -16.06
C THR A 266 -6.38 2.19 -15.54
N LEU A 267 -5.63 1.43 -16.34
CA LEU A 267 -4.30 0.96 -16.00
C LEU A 267 -3.26 1.52 -16.97
N LEU A 268 -2.47 2.47 -16.47
CA LEU A 268 -1.32 3.04 -17.15
C LEU A 268 -0.04 2.38 -16.62
N GLY A 269 0.89 2.05 -17.51
CA GLY A 269 2.20 1.54 -17.13
C GLY A 269 3.33 2.25 -17.86
N PHE A 270 4.55 2.10 -17.36
CA PHE A 270 5.72 2.82 -17.87
C PHE A 270 5.57 4.34 -17.85
N LEU A 271 4.88 4.90 -16.86
CA LEU A 271 4.73 6.34 -16.70
C LEU A 271 6.07 6.98 -16.27
N ARG A 272 6.78 7.58 -17.22
CA ARG A 272 8.05 8.30 -17.03
C ARG A 272 8.41 9.05 -18.30
N ASP A 273 9.30 10.03 -18.23
CA ASP A 273 9.88 10.69 -19.42
C ASP A 273 8.84 11.16 -20.45
N ASN A 274 7.71 11.73 -19.98
CA ASN A 274 6.57 12.13 -20.82
C ASN A 274 6.03 11.02 -21.74
N ARG A 275 5.97 9.78 -21.24
CA ARG A 275 5.35 8.64 -21.92
C ARG A 275 4.67 7.69 -20.94
N PHE A 276 3.71 6.92 -21.44
CA PHE A 276 3.09 5.78 -20.77
C PHE A 276 2.39 4.89 -21.80
N ASN A 277 2.03 3.68 -21.39
CA ASN A 277 1.18 2.77 -22.15
C ASN A 277 -0.16 2.60 -21.44
N ILE A 278 -1.25 2.63 -22.20
CA ILE A 278 -2.60 2.29 -21.70
C ILE A 278 -2.82 0.79 -21.91
N TYR A 279 -2.93 0.04 -20.83
CA TYR A 279 -3.22 -1.41 -20.88
C TYR A 279 -4.71 -1.72 -20.76
N HIS A 280 -5.44 -0.83 -20.09
CA HIS A 280 -6.89 -0.79 -20.08
C HIS A 280 -7.33 0.67 -19.84
N SER A 281 -8.33 1.12 -20.60
CA SER A 281 -9.03 2.39 -20.39
C SER A 281 -10.39 2.04 -19.80
N GLY A 282 -10.63 2.50 -18.57
CA GLY A 282 -11.90 2.33 -17.89
C GLY A 282 -12.98 3.19 -18.53
N SER A 283 -14.23 2.74 -18.45
CA SER A 283 -15.41 3.31 -19.12
C SER A 283 -15.73 4.74 -18.70
N HIS A 284 -15.18 5.18 -17.57
CA HIS A 284 -15.42 6.49 -16.94
C HIS A 284 -14.18 7.38 -16.90
N PHE A 285 -13.16 7.07 -17.70
CA PHE A 285 -11.92 7.83 -17.75
C PHE A 285 -11.65 8.34 -19.15
N ASN A 286 -11.41 9.64 -19.28
CA ASN A 286 -10.97 10.27 -20.49
C ASN A 286 -9.60 10.94 -20.32
N ILE A 287 -8.79 10.88 -21.38
CA ILE A 287 -7.58 11.70 -21.50
C ILE A 287 -7.88 12.81 -22.48
N GLU A 288 -7.81 14.04 -22.01
CA GLU A 288 -8.09 15.21 -22.84
C GLU A 288 -7.27 15.14 -24.15
N ASN A 289 -7.96 15.25 -25.28
CA ASN A 289 -7.37 15.27 -26.63
C ASN A 289 -6.68 13.97 -27.13
N ILE A 290 -6.91 12.80 -26.51
CA ILE A 290 -6.33 11.52 -26.98
C ILE A 290 -7.36 10.40 -27.13
N LEU A 291 -8.26 10.25 -26.16
CA LEU A 291 -9.34 9.26 -26.15
C LEU A 291 -10.69 9.97 -26.02
#